data_AF-W4UWV3-F1
#
_entry.id   AF-W4UWV3-F1
#
_cell.length_a   1.000
_cell.length_b   1.000
_cell.length_c   1.000
_cell.angle_alpha   90.00
_cell.angle_beta   90.00
_cell.angle_gamma   90.00
#
_symmetry.space_group_name_H-M   'P 1'
#
loop_
_entity.id
_entity.type
_entity.pdbx_description
1 polymer ?
#
loop_
_entity_poly.entity_id
_entity_poly.type
_entity_poly.pdbx_seq_one_letter_code
_entity_poly.pdbx_strand_id
1 'polypeptide(L)'
;MHYDFGRSLYDKDLKGRPLLTSTVEKFHPDAWGSTFFFVDMDYTSEGVASAYWEIARELKFWKGPFSAHLEYNGGLAKGFSYNNAYLGGATYTYNNESFSKGFSVSAMYKYIQKHKSPNNFQLTGTWYVNFSNKLLTFTGFADWWREETNYGKTIFLAEPQFWVNLNRIKGVNKDFNLSVGTEVELSNNFGGRDGFYTIPTLALKWTLN
;
A
#
# COMPACT_ATOMS: atom_id res chain seq x y z
N MET A 1 3.74 9.92 6.21
CA MET A 1 2.59 10.72 6.71
C MET A 1 2.01 11.47 5.55
N HIS A 2 0.70 11.35 5.38
CA HIS A 2 -0.07 11.86 4.24
C HIS A 2 -1.12 12.83 4.76
N TYR A 3 -1.26 13.97 4.11
CA TYR A 3 -2.38 14.88 4.25
C TYR A 3 -3.35 14.62 3.10
N ASP A 4 -4.56 14.19 3.43
CA ASP A 4 -5.57 13.70 2.51
C ASP A 4 -6.52 14.82 2.05
N PHE A 5 -6.68 14.97 0.73
CA PHE A 5 -7.58 15.99 0.16
C PHE A 5 -8.99 15.46 -0.15
N GLY A 6 -9.30 14.20 0.15
CA GLY A 6 -10.55 13.53 -0.23
C GLY A 6 -11.77 14.21 0.35
N ARG A 7 -11.73 14.63 1.63
CA ARG A 7 -12.82 15.40 2.24
C ARG A 7 -13.08 16.74 1.53
N SER A 8 -12.04 17.37 0.99
CA SER A 8 -12.16 18.66 0.30
C SER A 8 -12.69 18.51 -1.12
N LEU A 9 -12.34 17.40 -1.80
CA LEU A 9 -12.74 17.13 -3.18
C LEU A 9 -14.12 16.46 -3.29
N TYR A 10 -14.49 15.64 -2.29
CA TYR A 10 -15.74 14.88 -2.26
C TYR A 10 -16.49 15.20 -0.96
N ASP A 11 -16.82 16.48 -0.77
CA ASP A 11 -17.41 17.01 0.46
C ASP A 11 -18.81 16.43 0.77
N LYS A 12 -19.51 15.86 -0.20
CA LYS A 12 -20.80 15.19 0.02
C LYS A 12 -20.62 13.77 0.52
N ASP A 13 -19.62 13.07 0.01
CA ASP A 13 -19.45 11.62 0.21
C ASP A 13 -18.43 11.30 1.32
N LEU A 14 -17.46 12.19 1.57
CA LEU A 14 -16.29 11.95 2.43
C LEU A 14 -16.15 12.94 3.61
N LYS A 15 -17.26 13.50 4.13
CA LYS A 15 -17.23 14.46 5.26
C LYS A 15 -16.48 13.96 6.49
N GLY A 16 -16.56 12.66 6.77
CA GLY A 16 -15.93 12.01 7.91
C GLY A 16 -14.54 11.44 7.65
N ARG A 17 -14.01 11.57 6.43
CA ARG A 17 -12.70 11.00 6.09
C ARG A 17 -11.59 11.69 6.92
N PRO A 18 -10.73 10.91 7.59
CA PRO A 18 -9.53 11.42 8.25
C PRO A 18 -8.67 12.27 7.31
N LEU A 19 -8.12 13.37 7.83
CA LEU A 19 -7.25 14.26 7.04
C LEU A 19 -5.79 13.82 7.06
N LEU A 20 -5.41 13.03 8.06
CA LEU A 20 -4.03 12.64 8.29
C LEU A 20 -3.97 11.13 8.44
N THR A 21 -3.04 10.54 7.71
CA THR A 21 -2.67 9.13 7.84
C THR A 21 -1.16 9.03 8.04
N SER A 22 -0.72 8.20 8.99
CA SER A 22 0.69 7.87 9.14
C SER A 22 0.89 6.40 8.85
N THR A 23 1.98 6.10 8.15
CA THR A 23 2.33 4.75 7.70
C THR A 23 3.69 4.41 8.27
N VAL A 24 3.79 3.24 8.91
CA VAL A 24 5.07 2.60 9.22
C VAL A 24 5.20 1.41 8.30
N GLU A 25 6.10 1.48 7.33
CA GLU A 25 6.35 0.41 6.36
C GLU A 25 7.79 -0.08 6.41
N LYS A 26 8.00 -1.35 6.05
CA LYS A 26 9.33 -1.91 5.86
C LYS A 26 9.32 -3.04 4.83
N PHE A 27 10.24 -2.95 3.88
CA PHE A 27 10.65 -4.05 3.03
C PHE A 27 12.00 -4.59 3.51
N HIS A 28 12.10 -5.91 3.68
CA HIS A 28 13.32 -6.56 4.13
C HIS A 28 13.55 -7.90 3.41
N PRO A 29 14.58 -8.00 2.54
CA PRO A 29 15.00 -9.27 1.96
C PRO A 29 15.87 -10.07 2.95
N ASP A 30 15.82 -11.40 2.86
CA ASP A 30 16.68 -12.31 3.59
C ASP A 30 17.05 -13.54 2.74
N ALA A 31 17.77 -14.50 3.34
CA ALA A 31 18.25 -15.68 2.62
C ALA A 31 17.13 -16.56 2.03
N TRP A 32 15.89 -16.44 2.51
CA TRP A 32 14.76 -17.31 2.15
C TRP A 32 13.64 -16.55 1.43
N GLY A 33 13.89 -15.30 1.01
CA GLY A 33 12.95 -14.46 0.27
C GLY A 33 12.89 -13.04 0.80
N SER A 34 11.68 -12.51 1.04
CA SER A 34 11.51 -11.15 1.55
C SER A 34 10.23 -10.98 2.36
N THR A 35 10.26 -10.06 3.32
CA THR A 35 9.11 -9.64 4.10
C THR A 35 8.80 -8.18 3.79
N PHE A 36 7.53 -7.89 3.52
CA PHE A 36 6.98 -6.54 3.50
C PHE A 36 5.91 -6.44 4.59
N PHE A 37 5.85 -5.32 5.28
CA PHE A 37 4.72 -5.00 6.13
C PHE A 37 4.49 -3.50 6.16
N PHE A 38 3.25 -3.11 6.44
CA PHE A 38 2.93 -1.75 6.81
C PHE A 38 1.83 -1.69 7.86
N VAL A 39 1.79 -0.57 8.58
CA VAL A 39 0.70 -0.19 9.47
C VAL A 39 0.29 1.23 9.13
N ASP A 40 -0.95 1.39 8.68
CA ASP A 40 -1.59 2.70 8.49
C ASP A 40 -2.41 3.06 9.71
N MET A 41 -2.24 4.30 10.18
CA MET A 41 -3.01 4.88 11.26
C MET A 41 -3.70 6.14 10.77
N ASP A 42 -5.03 6.17 10.83
CA ASP A 42 -5.79 7.37 10.48
C ASP A 42 -6.11 8.19 11.72
N TYR A 43 -6.02 9.52 11.58
CA TYR A 43 -6.15 10.45 12.70
C TYR A 43 -7.40 11.32 12.57
N THR A 44 -8.06 11.51 13.70
CA THR A 44 -9.15 12.47 13.90
C THR A 44 -8.74 13.49 14.97
N SER A 45 -9.61 14.46 15.28
CA SER A 45 -9.41 15.34 16.45
C SER A 45 -9.28 14.57 17.76
N GLU A 46 -9.85 13.36 17.82
CA GLU A 46 -9.85 12.46 18.97
C GLU A 46 -8.67 11.46 18.97
N GLY A 47 -7.60 11.75 18.23
CA GLY A 47 -6.42 10.87 18.08
C GLY A 47 -6.59 9.80 17.01
N VAL A 48 -5.85 8.69 17.14
CA VAL A 48 -5.88 7.55 16.21
C VAL A 48 -7.28 6.93 16.20
N ALA A 49 -7.93 6.92 15.04
CA ALA A 49 -9.28 6.41 14.83
C ALA A 49 -9.30 4.98 14.29
N SER A 50 -8.29 4.62 13.50
CA SER A 50 -8.10 3.29 12.92
C SER A 50 -6.62 2.98 12.83
N ALA A 51 -6.32 1.68 12.88
CA ALA A 51 -5.05 1.10 12.53
C ALA A 51 -5.29 -0.11 11.63
N TYR A 52 -4.89 -0.04 10.37
CA TYR A 52 -4.89 -1.15 9.43
C TYR A 52 -3.46 -1.65 9.26
N TRP A 53 -3.26 -2.95 9.10
CA TRP A 53 -1.94 -3.48 8.82
C TRP A 53 -1.99 -4.69 7.90
N GLU A 54 -0.86 -4.87 7.24
CA GLU A 54 -0.58 -5.95 6.32
C GLU A 54 0.83 -6.47 6.58
N ILE A 55 0.98 -7.79 6.50
CA ILE A 55 2.26 -8.46 6.48
C ILE A 55 2.27 -9.50 5.37
N ALA A 56 3.20 -9.34 4.43
CA ALA A 56 3.41 -10.21 3.30
C ALA A 56 4.80 -10.86 3.37
N ARG A 57 4.85 -12.15 3.07
CA ARG A 57 6.05 -12.96 2.99
C ARG A 57 6.15 -13.61 1.62
N GLU A 58 7.24 -13.29 0.95
CA GLU A 58 7.70 -14.03 -0.22
C GLU A 58 8.68 -15.10 0.22
N LEU A 59 8.38 -16.36 -0.10
CA LEU A 59 9.27 -17.51 0.11
C LEU A 59 9.94 -17.88 -1.20
N LYS A 60 11.28 -17.92 -1.18
CA LYS A 60 12.10 -18.18 -2.36
C LYS A 60 13.36 -18.95 -2.01
N PHE A 61 13.27 -20.28 -2.05
CA PHE A 61 14.39 -21.20 -1.83
C PHE A 61 14.73 -22.06 -3.07
N TRP A 62 14.17 -21.70 -4.24
CA TRP A 62 14.38 -22.39 -5.51
C TRP A 62 14.68 -21.40 -6.65
N LYS A 63 15.30 -21.90 -7.73
CA LYS A 63 15.76 -21.11 -8.88
C LYS A 63 14.67 -20.72 -9.91
N GLY A 64 13.43 -21.16 -9.71
CA GLY A 64 12.34 -20.87 -10.66
C GLY A 64 12.02 -19.37 -10.79
N PRO A 65 11.07 -18.96 -11.64
CA PRO A 65 10.74 -17.54 -11.80
C PRO A 65 9.79 -16.97 -10.73
N PHE A 66 9.04 -17.82 -10.03
CA PHE A 66 8.02 -17.40 -9.04
C PHE A 66 8.46 -17.64 -7.60
N SER A 67 8.12 -16.75 -6.67
CA SER A 67 8.10 -17.00 -5.22
C SER A 67 6.71 -17.43 -4.76
N ALA A 68 6.65 -18.10 -3.60
CA ALA A 68 5.38 -18.36 -2.93
C ALA A 68 5.03 -17.18 -2.04
N HIS A 69 3.85 -16.62 -2.23
CA HIS A 69 3.35 -15.46 -1.51
C HIS A 69 2.43 -15.90 -0.38
N LEU A 70 2.63 -15.35 0.81
CA LEU A 70 1.77 -15.53 1.98
C LEU A 70 1.53 -14.17 2.61
N GLU A 71 0.27 -13.79 2.82
CA GLU A 71 -0.07 -12.48 3.36
C GLU A 71 -1.23 -12.55 4.36
N TYR A 72 -1.18 -11.65 5.33
CA TYR A 72 -2.25 -11.41 6.28
C TYR A 72 -2.55 -9.92 6.40
N ASN A 73 -3.83 -9.60 6.29
CA ASN A 73 -4.35 -8.24 6.37
C ASN A 73 -5.41 -8.17 7.46
N GLY A 74 -5.41 -7.09 8.23
CA GLY A 74 -6.37 -6.89 9.30
C GLY A 74 -6.19 -5.56 10.01
N GLY A 75 -6.77 -5.44 11.20
CA GLY A 75 -6.62 -4.25 12.02
C GLY A 75 -7.86 -3.92 12.84
N LEU A 76 -7.93 -2.68 13.29
CA LEU A 76 -9.00 -2.19 14.13
C LEU A 76 -9.38 -0.75 13.80
N ALA A 77 -10.64 -0.41 14.09
CA ALA A 77 -11.14 0.95 14.11
C ALA A 77 -11.97 1.15 15.38
N LYS A 78 -12.26 2.40 15.75
CA LYS A 78 -13.13 2.68 16.91
C LYS A 78 -14.48 1.95 16.77
N GLY A 79 -14.72 0.98 17.65
CA GLY A 79 -15.97 0.22 17.73
C GLY A 79 -16.05 -1.06 16.90
N PHE A 80 -15.03 -1.41 16.09
CA PHE A 80 -15.01 -2.67 15.34
C PHE A 80 -13.59 -3.11 14.93
N SER A 81 -13.46 -4.35 14.46
CA SER A 81 -12.24 -4.85 13.83
C SER A 81 -12.46 -5.05 12.35
N TYR A 82 -11.46 -4.74 11.52
CA TYR A 82 -11.49 -5.14 10.12
C TYR A 82 -11.52 -6.67 10.03
N ASN A 83 -12.19 -7.20 9.02
CA ASN A 83 -12.18 -8.64 8.79
C ASN A 83 -10.76 -9.10 8.48
N ASN A 84 -10.34 -10.20 9.09
CA ASN A 84 -9.06 -10.83 8.78
C ASN A 84 -9.09 -11.36 7.35
N ALA A 85 -8.14 -10.96 6.52
CA ALA A 85 -7.91 -11.56 5.21
C ALA A 85 -6.59 -12.31 5.19
N TYR A 86 -6.61 -13.50 4.62
CA TYR A 86 -5.45 -14.36 4.45
C TYR A 86 -5.27 -14.63 2.97
N LEU A 87 -4.07 -14.36 2.45
CA LEU A 87 -3.76 -14.49 1.04
C LEU A 87 -2.62 -15.49 0.85
N GLY A 88 -2.75 -16.28 -0.21
CA GLY A 88 -1.75 -17.27 -0.62
C GLY A 88 -1.69 -17.37 -2.13
N GLY A 89 -0.48 -17.32 -2.70
CA GLY A 89 -0.34 -17.26 -4.14
C GLY A 89 1.08 -17.40 -4.65
N ALA A 90 1.28 -16.92 -5.88
CA ALA A 90 2.57 -16.88 -6.53
C ALA A 90 2.88 -15.46 -7.01
N THR A 91 4.13 -15.04 -6.82
CA THR A 91 4.61 -13.73 -7.24
C THR A 91 5.74 -13.88 -8.24
N TYR A 92 5.67 -13.13 -9.34
CA TYR A 92 6.81 -12.89 -10.22
C TYR A 92 7.42 -11.53 -9.88
N THR A 93 8.73 -11.49 -9.70
CA THR A 93 9.45 -10.25 -9.38
C THR A 93 10.58 -10.03 -10.38
N TYR A 94 10.62 -8.84 -10.97
CA TYR A 94 11.71 -8.37 -11.81
C TYR A 94 12.40 -7.18 -11.14
N ASN A 95 13.72 -7.20 -11.12
CA ASN A 95 14.57 -6.06 -10.78
C ASN A 95 15.63 -5.91 -11.87
N ASN A 96 15.95 -4.67 -12.24
CA ASN A 96 17.13 -4.44 -13.06
C ASN A 96 18.42 -4.64 -12.23
N GLU A 97 19.55 -4.81 -12.92
CA GLU A 97 20.85 -5.11 -12.28
C GLU A 97 21.25 -4.11 -11.19
N SER A 98 20.93 -2.83 -11.39
CA SER A 98 21.28 -1.76 -10.45
C SER A 98 20.22 -1.52 -9.37
N PHE A 99 19.15 -2.31 -9.32
CA PHE A 99 18.00 -2.12 -8.42
C PHE A 99 17.47 -0.68 -8.41
N SER A 100 17.50 -0.04 -9.58
CA SER A 100 16.93 1.29 -9.78
C SER A 100 15.50 1.22 -10.30
N LYS A 101 15.07 0.08 -10.85
CA LYS A 101 13.69 -0.16 -11.25
C LYS A 101 13.33 -1.62 -11.11
N GLY A 102 12.11 -1.88 -10.71
CA GLY A 102 11.57 -3.21 -10.58
C GLY A 102 10.05 -3.20 -10.49
N PHE A 103 9.47 -4.37 -10.66
CA PHE A 103 8.05 -4.59 -10.46
C PHE A 103 7.81 -6.01 -9.96
N SER A 104 6.68 -6.22 -9.28
CA SER A 104 6.15 -7.54 -9.00
C SER A 104 4.72 -7.67 -9.47
N VAL A 105 4.33 -8.89 -9.81
CA VAL A 105 2.93 -9.26 -10.07
C VAL A 105 2.62 -10.52 -9.28
N SER A 106 1.58 -10.44 -8.44
CA SER A 106 1.14 -11.51 -7.56
C SER A 106 -0.27 -11.94 -7.95
N ALA A 107 -0.48 -13.25 -8.08
CA ALA A 107 -1.80 -13.84 -8.26
C ALA A 107 -2.12 -14.74 -7.06
N MET A 108 -3.20 -14.41 -6.35
CA MET A 108 -3.45 -14.94 -5.01
C MET A 108 -4.90 -15.40 -4.84
N TYR A 109 -5.05 -16.50 -4.11
CA TYR A 109 -6.31 -16.81 -3.44
C TYR A 109 -6.42 -15.95 -2.19
N LYS A 110 -7.59 -15.35 -1.96
CA LYS A 110 -7.89 -14.47 -0.82
C LYS A 110 -9.05 -15.03 -0.01
N TYR A 111 -8.81 -15.34 1.25
CA TYR A 111 -9.84 -15.77 2.20
C TYR A 111 -10.15 -14.63 3.17
N ILE A 112 -11.38 -14.11 3.13
CA ILE A 112 -11.85 -13.06 4.05
C ILE A 112 -12.71 -13.73 5.13
N GLN A 113 -12.17 -13.81 6.34
CA GLN A 113 -12.80 -14.46 7.47
C GLN A 113 -14.12 -13.76 7.82
N LYS A 114 -15.18 -14.54 8.09
CA LYS A 114 -16.54 -14.08 8.45
C LYS A 114 -17.28 -13.30 7.35
N HIS A 115 -16.72 -13.18 6.15
CA HIS A 115 -17.45 -12.61 5.01
C HIS A 115 -18.49 -13.60 4.47
N LYS A 116 -19.63 -13.11 3.95
CA LYS A 116 -20.72 -13.93 3.37
C LYS A 116 -20.25 -14.79 2.18
N SER A 117 -19.30 -14.25 1.42
CA SER A 117 -18.63 -14.89 0.28
C SER A 117 -17.12 -14.89 0.57
N PRO A 118 -16.62 -15.82 1.40
CA PRO A 118 -15.29 -15.67 2.00
C PRO A 118 -14.15 -16.05 1.05
N ASN A 119 -14.42 -16.86 0.03
CA ASN A 119 -13.43 -17.33 -0.95
C ASN A 119 -13.35 -16.38 -2.15
N ASN A 120 -12.19 -15.76 -2.35
CA ASN A 120 -11.96 -14.73 -3.35
C ASN A 120 -10.59 -14.90 -4.04
N PHE A 121 -10.29 -14.01 -4.97
CA PHE A 121 -8.96 -13.87 -5.60
C PHE A 121 -8.48 -12.43 -5.47
N GLN A 122 -7.17 -12.22 -5.53
CA GLN A 122 -6.54 -10.90 -5.68
C GLN A 122 -5.40 -10.98 -6.68
N LEU A 123 -5.33 -9.97 -7.56
CA LEU A 123 -4.17 -9.66 -8.38
C LEU A 123 -3.56 -8.37 -7.84
N THR A 124 -2.27 -8.41 -7.56
CA THR A 124 -1.51 -7.26 -7.04
C THR A 124 -0.33 -6.98 -7.95
N GLY A 125 -0.15 -5.73 -8.33
CA GLY A 125 1.05 -5.24 -8.99
C GLY A 125 1.76 -4.23 -8.11
N THR A 126 3.08 -4.35 -7.95
CA THR A 126 3.89 -3.30 -7.30
C THR A 126 4.99 -2.84 -8.23
N TRP A 127 5.44 -1.60 -8.08
CA TRP A 127 6.55 -1.07 -8.88
C TRP A 127 7.36 -0.05 -8.08
N TYR A 128 8.61 0.10 -8.49
CA TYR A 128 9.43 1.23 -8.11
C TYR A 128 10.37 1.63 -9.24
N VAL A 129 10.65 2.93 -9.34
CA VAL A 129 11.58 3.53 -10.29
C VAL A 129 12.30 4.68 -9.58
N ASN A 130 13.59 4.51 -9.34
CA ASN A 130 14.51 5.53 -8.86
C ASN A 130 15.26 6.13 -10.05
N PHE A 131 15.17 7.45 -10.23
CA PHE A 131 15.78 8.15 -11.35
C PHE A 131 16.39 9.50 -10.91
N SER A 132 17.10 10.16 -11.83
CA SER A 132 17.88 11.38 -11.54
C SER A 132 18.85 11.19 -10.36
N ASN A 133 19.69 10.15 -10.42
CA ASN A 133 20.63 9.79 -9.34
C ASN A 133 19.95 9.59 -7.97
N LYS A 134 18.79 8.90 -8.00
CA LYS A 134 17.94 8.65 -6.83
C LYS A 134 17.34 9.91 -6.20
N LEU A 135 17.42 11.09 -6.85
CA LEU A 135 16.71 12.29 -6.38
C LEU A 135 15.20 12.09 -6.43
N LEU A 136 14.71 11.36 -7.43
CA LEU A 136 13.30 11.14 -7.68
C LEU A 136 12.97 9.66 -7.59
N THR A 137 11.86 9.34 -6.94
CA THR A 137 11.33 7.98 -6.82
C THR A 137 9.86 7.97 -7.20
N PHE A 138 9.50 7.14 -8.16
CA PHE A 138 8.11 6.79 -8.48
C PHE A 138 7.87 5.35 -8.03
N THR A 139 6.85 5.12 -7.20
CA THR A 139 6.59 3.81 -6.58
C THR A 139 5.10 3.64 -6.38
N GLY A 140 4.62 2.45 -6.08
CA GLY A 140 3.22 2.23 -5.70
C GLY A 140 2.77 0.81 -5.93
N PHE A 141 1.48 0.60 -5.72
CA PHE A 141 0.81 -0.66 -5.96
C PHE A 141 -0.53 -0.46 -6.68
N ALA A 142 -1.05 -1.56 -7.21
CA ALA A 142 -2.40 -1.67 -7.73
C ALA A 142 -2.96 -3.06 -7.42
N ASP A 143 -4.06 -3.09 -6.69
CA ASP A 143 -4.81 -4.27 -6.31
C ASP A 143 -6.14 -4.34 -7.03
N TRP A 144 -6.46 -5.53 -7.50
CA TRP A 144 -7.78 -5.86 -7.99
C TRP A 144 -8.20 -7.21 -7.41
N TRP A 145 -9.29 -7.22 -6.65
CA TRP A 145 -9.78 -8.42 -6.00
C TRP A 145 -11.29 -8.57 -6.12
N ARG A 146 -11.74 -9.81 -5.98
CA ARG A 146 -13.15 -10.10 -5.77
C ARG A 146 -13.50 -9.86 -4.31
N GLU A 147 -14.54 -9.10 -4.07
CA GLU A 147 -15.19 -9.00 -2.76
C GLU A 147 -16.64 -8.56 -3.00
N GLU A 148 -17.59 -9.37 -2.55
CA GLU A 148 -19.01 -9.08 -2.75
C GLU A 148 -19.52 -8.11 -1.70
N THR A 149 -19.57 -6.83 -2.06
CA THR A 149 -20.11 -5.76 -1.23
C THR A 149 -21.58 -5.50 -1.58
N ASN A 150 -22.17 -4.44 -1.01
CA ASN A 150 -23.49 -3.96 -1.43
C ASN A 150 -23.42 -3.16 -2.75
N TYR A 151 -22.22 -2.81 -3.21
CA TYR A 151 -21.98 -1.90 -4.34
C TYR A 151 -21.36 -2.60 -5.55
N GLY A 152 -20.88 -3.83 -5.39
CA GLY A 152 -20.28 -4.59 -6.48
C GLY A 152 -19.69 -5.93 -6.07
N LYS A 153 -19.02 -6.59 -7.02
CA LYS A 153 -18.35 -7.88 -6.83
C LYS A 153 -16.83 -7.79 -6.83
N THR A 154 -16.30 -6.64 -7.20
CA THR A 154 -14.86 -6.40 -7.33
C THR A 154 -14.51 -5.06 -6.74
N ILE A 155 -13.32 -4.99 -6.17
CA ILE A 155 -12.73 -3.77 -5.66
C ILE A 155 -11.42 -3.53 -6.41
N PHE A 156 -11.13 -2.26 -6.65
CA PHE A 156 -9.84 -1.80 -7.17
C PHE A 156 -9.28 -0.74 -6.22
N LEU A 157 -7.99 -0.82 -5.96
CA LEU A 157 -7.24 0.17 -5.20
C LEU A 157 -5.86 0.31 -5.81
N ALA A 158 -5.42 1.53 -6.07
CA ALA A 158 -4.05 1.81 -6.45
C ALA A 158 -3.57 3.11 -5.82
N GLU A 159 -2.32 3.12 -5.37
CA GLU A 159 -1.70 4.26 -4.71
C GLU A 159 -0.33 4.55 -5.35
N PRO A 160 -0.29 5.06 -6.60
CA PRO A 160 0.93 5.62 -7.16
C PRO A 160 1.44 6.79 -6.30
N GLN A 161 2.71 6.72 -5.95
CA GLN A 161 3.45 7.70 -5.17
C GLN A 161 4.61 8.29 -5.95
N PHE A 162 4.90 9.56 -5.68
CA PHE A 162 6.04 10.28 -6.21
C PHE A 162 6.79 11.01 -5.10
N TRP A 163 8.12 10.86 -5.06
CA TRP A 163 8.97 11.37 -4.00
C TRP A 163 10.17 12.15 -4.53
N VAL A 164 10.50 13.22 -3.82
CA VAL A 164 11.76 13.97 -3.93
C VAL A 164 12.60 13.69 -2.68
N ASN A 165 13.73 13.00 -2.85
CA ASN A 165 14.61 12.57 -1.77
C ASN A 165 15.62 13.68 -1.44
N LEU A 166 15.41 14.40 -0.33
CA LEU A 166 16.13 15.65 -0.06
C LEU A 166 17.63 15.46 0.15
N ASN A 167 18.06 14.31 0.70
CA ASN A 167 19.47 13.96 0.87
C ASN A 167 20.26 13.78 -0.45
N ARG A 168 19.60 13.87 -1.62
CA ARG A 168 20.24 13.87 -2.93
C ARG A 168 20.47 15.26 -3.50
N ILE A 169 19.95 16.31 -2.87
CA ILE A 169 20.13 17.69 -3.29
C ILE A 169 21.50 18.19 -2.82
N LYS A 170 22.28 18.82 -3.71
CA LYS A 170 23.58 19.39 -3.38
C LYS A 170 23.43 20.44 -2.26
N GLY A 171 24.18 20.26 -1.17
CA GLY A 171 24.15 21.14 0.00
C GLY A 171 23.25 20.64 1.14
N VAL A 172 22.43 19.61 0.92
CA VAL A 172 21.69 18.93 2.00
C VAL A 172 22.57 17.84 2.62
N ASN A 173 22.49 17.68 3.94
CA ASN A 173 23.20 16.61 4.64
C ASN A 173 22.75 15.22 4.12
N LYS A 174 23.69 14.32 3.84
CA LYS A 174 23.42 12.98 3.30
C LYS A 174 22.60 12.11 4.26
N ASP A 175 22.66 12.40 5.56
CA ASP A 175 21.92 11.70 6.62
C ASP A 175 20.51 12.28 6.84
N PHE A 176 20.16 13.37 6.13
CA PHE A 176 18.83 13.97 6.19
C PHE A 176 17.84 13.21 5.32
N ASN A 177 17.41 12.02 5.79
CA ASN A 177 16.58 11.05 5.06
C ASN A 177 15.10 11.45 4.89
N LEU A 178 14.80 12.75 4.87
CA LEU A 178 13.47 13.24 4.59
C LEU A 178 13.21 13.24 3.08
N SER A 179 12.03 12.78 2.70
CA SER A 179 11.49 12.89 1.35
C SER A 179 10.16 13.63 1.40
N VAL A 180 9.93 14.49 0.42
CA VAL A 180 8.65 15.20 0.23
C VAL A 180 8.01 14.66 -1.04
N GLY A 181 6.72 14.43 -1.02
CA GLY A 181 6.05 13.75 -2.12
C GLY A 181 4.55 13.87 -2.11
N THR A 182 3.94 13.02 -2.93
CA THR A 182 2.50 12.89 -3.09
C THR A 182 2.17 11.45 -3.38
N GLU A 183 0.92 11.09 -3.11
CA GLU A 183 0.28 9.86 -3.50
C GLU A 183 -1.10 10.20 -4.07
N VAL A 184 -1.58 9.38 -4.99
CA VAL A 184 -2.95 9.49 -5.49
C VAL A 184 -3.66 8.15 -5.26
N GLU A 185 -4.57 8.10 -4.28
CA GLU A 185 -5.47 6.95 -4.11
C GLU A 185 -6.48 6.93 -5.26
N LEU A 186 -6.41 5.88 -6.08
CA LEU A 186 -7.38 5.55 -7.11
C LEU A 186 -8.16 4.34 -6.61
N SER A 187 -9.44 4.52 -6.30
CA SER A 187 -10.22 3.45 -5.68
C SER A 187 -11.59 3.28 -6.33
N ASN A 188 -12.03 2.04 -6.49
CA ASN A 188 -13.36 1.69 -6.97
C ASN A 188 -14.01 0.71 -6.00
N ASN A 189 -15.17 1.08 -5.44
CA ASN A 189 -15.93 0.27 -4.49
C ASN A 189 -15.16 -0.12 -3.20
N PHE A 190 -14.20 0.71 -2.78
CA PHE A 190 -13.31 0.45 -1.65
C PHE A 190 -13.72 1.21 -0.38
N GLY A 191 -13.47 0.61 0.78
CA GLY A 191 -13.71 1.24 2.09
C GLY A 191 -15.19 1.49 2.39
N GLY A 192 -16.09 0.66 1.84
CA GLY A 192 -17.53 0.80 2.01
C GLY A 192 -18.17 1.94 1.20
N ARG A 193 -17.45 2.49 0.22
CA ARG A 193 -17.90 3.54 -0.69
C ARG A 193 -18.35 2.94 -2.03
N ASP A 194 -19.35 3.54 -2.66
CA ASP A 194 -19.79 3.21 -4.02
C ASP A 194 -19.12 4.14 -5.04
N GLY A 195 -18.65 3.58 -6.15
CA GLY A 195 -18.07 4.32 -7.28
C GLY A 195 -16.55 4.48 -7.23
N PHE A 196 -16.06 5.30 -8.17
CA PHE A 196 -14.65 5.56 -8.40
C PHE A 196 -14.22 6.91 -7.80
N TYR A 197 -13.11 6.91 -7.06
CA TYR A 197 -12.53 8.09 -6.43
C TYR A 197 -11.07 8.25 -6.83
N THR A 198 -10.65 9.51 -6.94
CA THR A 198 -9.26 9.91 -7.12
C THR A 198 -8.93 10.93 -6.04
N ILE A 199 -8.11 10.52 -5.08
CA ILE A 199 -7.82 11.31 -3.87
C ILE A 199 -6.30 11.54 -3.79
N PRO A 200 -5.81 12.74 -4.13
CA PRO A 200 -4.42 13.07 -3.95
C PRO A 200 -4.11 13.34 -2.48
N THR A 201 -2.85 13.20 -2.12
CA THR A 201 -2.30 13.55 -0.82
C THR A 201 -1.04 14.40 -0.96
N LEU A 202 -0.72 15.19 0.06
CA LEU A 202 0.62 15.75 0.24
C LEU A 202 1.35 14.93 1.31
N ALA A 203 2.55 14.46 1.02
CA ALA A 203 3.20 13.46 1.86
C ALA A 203 4.62 13.83 2.28
N LEU A 204 4.97 13.40 3.49
CA LEU A 204 6.33 13.42 4.04
C LEU A 204 6.71 12.00 4.45
N LYS A 205 7.92 11.58 4.09
CA LYS A 205 8.48 10.27 4.43
C LYS A 205 9.87 10.41 5.01
N TRP A 206 10.09 9.80 6.18
CA TRP A 206 11.40 9.69 6.79
C TRP A 206 11.90 8.25 6.64
N THR A 207 13.05 8.04 5.99
CA THR A 207 13.62 6.69 5.82
C THR A 207 14.52 6.35 7.00
N LEU A 208 14.22 5.24 7.67
CA LEU A 208 15.05 4.67 8.73
C LEU A 208 16.23 3.91 8.09
N ASN A 209 17.45 4.22 8.55
CA ASN A 209 18.68 3.51 8.15
C ASN A 209 18.94 2.32 9.08
#